data_AF-A0A1G0JQ70-F1
#
_entry.id   AF-A0A1G0JQ70-F1
#
_cell.length_a   1.000
_cell.length_b   1.000
_cell.length_c   1.000
_cell.angle_alpha   90.00
_cell.angle_beta   90.00
_cell.angle_gamma   90.00
#
_symmetry.space_group_name_H-M   'P 1'
#
loop_
_entity.id
_entity.type
_entity.pdbx_description
1 polymer ?
#
loop_
_entity_poly.entity_id
_entity_poly.type
_entity_poly.pdbx_seq_one_letter_code
_entity_poly.pdbx_strand_id
1 'polypeptide(L)'
;MTFSKSQNIMSDDTKLSAEAQKAWDAYQMMGKSKIEYFGLLQEIDQKYKQGGSPTIAENLQLEKLLKTHGEKVTSFNEAMQAVTDKTARELLLKKLMGDTSPPGMH
;
A
#
# COMPACT_ATOMS: atom_id res chain seq x y z
N MET A 1 25.74 -40.17 -27.52
CA MET A 1 25.86 -38.83 -28.13
C MET A 1 24.45 -38.23 -28.10
N THR A 2 24.05 -37.52 -27.03
CA THR A 2 24.09 -36.04 -26.88
C THR A 2 23.38 -35.33 -28.06
N PHE A 3 22.32 -34.51 -27.91
CA PHE A 3 22.17 -33.34 -27.03
C PHE A 3 20.71 -32.83 -26.92
N SER A 4 20.42 -32.23 -25.75
CA SER A 4 19.66 -30.97 -25.49
C SER A 4 18.17 -30.87 -25.85
N LYS A 5 17.24 -30.84 -24.90
CA LYS A 5 16.95 -29.78 -23.89
C LYS A 5 16.68 -28.41 -24.52
N SER A 6 15.42 -28.00 -24.52
CA SER A 6 15.00 -26.60 -24.48
C SER A 6 13.66 -26.54 -23.74
N GLN A 7 13.75 -26.66 -22.41
CA GLN A 7 12.71 -26.17 -21.52
C GLN A 7 12.67 -24.66 -21.72
N ASN A 8 11.53 -24.17 -22.18
CA ASN A 8 11.23 -22.75 -22.27
C ASN A 8 11.06 -22.20 -20.84
N ILE A 9 12.17 -21.86 -20.20
CA ILE A 9 12.20 -21.13 -18.93
C ILE A 9 12.15 -19.65 -19.31
N MET A 10 10.98 -19.17 -19.71
CA MET A 10 10.69 -17.74 -19.61
C MET A 10 10.43 -17.46 -18.13
N SER A 11 11.45 -16.89 -17.49
CA SER A 11 11.49 -16.43 -16.11
C SER A 11 10.15 -16.00 -15.51
N ASP A 12 9.73 -16.69 -14.44
CA ASP A 12 8.70 -16.27 -13.48
C ASP A 12 9.23 -15.15 -12.54
N ASP A 13 10.24 -14.39 -12.98
CA ASP A 13 11.04 -13.43 -12.18
C ASP A 13 10.26 -12.16 -11.76
N THR A 14 8.98 -12.05 -12.12
CA THR A 14 8.11 -10.91 -11.77
C THR A 14 6.98 -11.27 -10.81
N LYS A 15 6.78 -12.56 -10.52
CA LYS A 15 5.65 -12.99 -9.70
C LYS A 15 6.05 -13.00 -8.23
N LEU A 16 5.32 -12.24 -7.42
CA LEU A 16 5.53 -12.24 -5.96
C LEU A 16 5.14 -13.60 -5.38
N SER A 17 5.87 -14.04 -4.35
CA SER A 17 5.42 -15.16 -3.51
C SER A 17 4.08 -14.83 -2.85
N ALA A 18 3.40 -15.82 -2.30
CA ALA A 18 2.12 -15.59 -1.62
C ALA A 18 2.25 -14.61 -0.45
N GLU A 19 3.33 -14.72 0.33
CA GLU A 19 3.64 -13.82 1.44
C GLU A 19 3.95 -12.41 0.95
N ALA A 20 4.77 -12.30 -0.11
CA ALA A 20 5.10 -11.01 -0.71
C ALA A 20 3.87 -10.33 -1.34
N GLN A 21 2.96 -11.11 -1.93
CA GLN A 21 1.69 -10.61 -2.45
C GLN A 21 0.79 -10.07 -1.34
N LYS A 22 0.70 -10.77 -0.19
CA LYS A 22 -0.04 -10.26 0.98
C LYS A 22 0.52 -8.94 1.48
N ALA A 23 1.84 -8.80 1.53
CA ALA A 23 2.50 -7.55 1.90
C ALA A 23 2.25 -6.44 0.88
N TRP A 24 2.25 -6.77 -0.41
CA TRP A 24 1.86 -5.84 -1.47
C TRP A 24 0.42 -5.35 -1.33
N ASP A 25 -0.54 -6.26 -1.12
CA ASP A 25 -1.94 -5.90 -0.98
C ASP A 25 -2.16 -5.04 0.28
N ALA A 26 -1.48 -5.35 1.38
CA ALA A 26 -1.50 -4.55 2.60
C ALA A 26 -0.93 -3.13 2.38
N TYR A 27 0.15 -3.00 1.60
CA TYR A 27 0.68 -1.69 1.20
C TYR A 27 -0.34 -0.87 0.41
N GLN A 28 -1.00 -1.49 -0.57
CA GLN A 28 -2.04 -0.83 -1.38
C GLN A 28 -3.21 -0.35 -0.51
N MET A 29 -3.64 -1.17 0.47
CA MET A 29 -4.69 -0.79 1.42
C MET A 29 -4.25 0.34 2.37
N MET A 30 -2.98 0.33 2.80
CA MET A 30 -2.39 1.43 3.57
C MET A 30 -2.40 2.73 2.75
N GLY A 31 -2.01 2.67 1.47
CA GLY A 31 -2.06 3.80 0.54
C GLY A 31 -3.47 4.37 0.39
N LYS A 32 -4.47 3.52 0.15
CA LYS A 32 -5.88 3.93 0.03
C LYS A 32 -6.40 4.61 1.30
N SER A 33 -6.19 4.00 2.47
CA SER A 33 -6.63 4.59 3.74
C SER A 33 -5.97 5.93 4.04
N LYS A 34 -4.72 6.13 3.61
CA LYS A 34 -4.02 7.41 3.70
C LYS A 34 -4.70 8.47 2.82
N ILE A 35 -5.00 8.14 1.55
CA ILE A 35 -5.68 9.04 0.62
C ILE A 35 -7.04 9.46 1.18
N GLU A 36 -7.83 8.52 1.71
CA GLU A 36 -9.13 8.82 2.32
C GLU A 36 -9.02 9.80 3.49
N TYR A 37 -8.06 9.58 4.40
CA TYR A 37 -7.82 10.47 5.54
C TYR A 37 -7.41 11.88 5.10
N PHE A 38 -6.45 11.99 4.17
CA PHE A 38 -6.00 13.29 3.68
C PHE A 38 -7.04 14.01 2.80
N GLY A 39 -7.87 13.25 2.07
CA GLY A 39 -8.99 13.80 1.32
C GLY A 39 -9.98 14.51 2.24
N LEU A 40 -10.38 13.86 3.34
CA LEU A 40 -11.26 14.48 4.33
C LEU A 40 -10.61 15.71 5.01
N LEU A 41 -9.32 15.64 5.34
CA LEU A 41 -8.60 16.80 5.89
C LEU A 41 -8.63 18.00 4.92
N GLN A 42 -8.46 17.75 3.63
CA GLN A 42 -8.50 18.80 2.61
C GLN A 42 -9.90 19.41 2.47
N GLU A 43 -10.95 18.59 2.51
CA GLU A 43 -12.34 19.05 2.50
C GLU A 43 -12.65 19.95 3.71
N ILE A 44 -12.21 19.52 4.90
CA ILE A 44 -12.38 20.27 6.14
C ILE A 44 -11.60 21.59 6.12
N ASP A 45 -10.34 21.57 5.68
CA ASP A 45 -9.52 22.78 5.54
C ASP A 45 -10.17 23.78 4.58
N GLN A 46 -10.69 23.30 3.45
CA GLN A 46 -11.40 24.14 2.48
C GLN A 46 -12.68 24.74 3.08
N LYS A 47 -13.45 23.96 3.84
CA LYS A 47 -14.64 24.44 4.56
C LYS A 47 -14.28 25.55 5.55
N TYR A 48 -13.21 25.39 6.33
CA TYR A 48 -12.83 26.37 7.33
C TYR A 48 -12.31 27.67 6.70
N LYS A 49 -11.59 27.57 5.57
CA LYS A 49 -11.19 28.74 4.77
C LYS A 49 -12.37 29.54 4.23
N GLN A 50 -13.54 28.91 4.07
CA GLN A 50 -14.78 29.55 3.64
C GLN A 50 -15.63 30.08 4.81
N GLY A 51 -15.10 30.08 6.04
CA GLY A 51 -15.79 30.55 7.24
C GLY A 51 -16.71 29.52 7.89
N GLY A 52 -16.66 28.25 7.45
CA GLY A 52 -17.34 27.16 8.12
C GLY A 52 -16.67 26.80 9.46
N SER A 53 -17.45 26.24 10.38
CA SER A 53 -16.96 25.84 11.70
C SER A 53 -16.72 24.33 11.80
N PRO A 54 -15.78 23.89 12.65
CA PRO A 54 -15.63 22.49 13.01
C PRO A 54 -16.89 21.86 13.58
N THR A 55 -17.13 20.60 13.23
CA THR A 55 -18.22 19.80 13.78
C THR A 55 -17.70 18.56 14.48
N ILE A 56 -18.47 18.07 15.45
CA ILE A 56 -18.17 16.81 16.15
C ILE A 56 -18.16 15.63 15.17
N ALA A 57 -19.05 15.64 14.17
CA ALA A 57 -19.13 14.59 13.16
C ALA A 57 -17.83 14.49 12.33
N GLU A 58 -17.27 15.62 11.91
CA GLU A 58 -15.99 15.68 11.18
C GLU A 58 -14.84 15.11 12.01
N ASN A 59 -14.76 15.49 13.30
CA ASN A 59 -13.73 14.98 14.20
C ASN A 59 -13.86 13.47 14.39
N LEU A 60 -15.08 12.95 14.61
CA LEU A 60 -15.32 11.51 14.74
C LEU A 60 -14.96 10.74 13.46
N GLN A 61 -15.23 11.32 12.29
CA GLN A 61 -14.89 10.71 11.01
C GLN A 61 -13.37 10.69 10.80
N LEU A 62 -12.65 11.78 11.12
CA LEU A 62 -11.20 11.83 11.09
C LEU A 62 -10.57 10.80 12.03
N GLU A 63 -11.06 10.69 13.28
CA GLU A 63 -10.61 9.70 14.25
C GLU A 63 -10.79 8.27 13.74
N LYS A 64 -11.97 7.98 13.15
CA LYS A 64 -12.26 6.67 12.54
C LYS A 64 -11.28 6.35 11.42
N LEU A 65 -11.08 7.27 10.49
CA LEU A 65 -10.16 7.08 9.35
C LEU A 65 -8.71 6.91 9.83
N LEU A 66 -8.28 7.68 10.83
CA LEU A 66 -6.95 7.57 11.40
C LEU A 66 -6.75 6.21 12.08
N LYS A 67 -7.75 5.72 12.83
CA LYS A 67 -7.72 4.38 13.42
C LYS A 67 -7.62 3.30 12.34
N THR A 68 -8.45 3.39 11.30
CA THR A 68 -8.40 2.45 10.16
C THR A 68 -7.02 2.49 9.47
N HIS A 69 -6.43 3.66 9.28
CA HIS A 69 -5.08 3.78 8.72
C HIS A 69 -4.04 3.08 9.62
N GLY A 70 -4.12 3.29 10.94
CA GLY A 70 -3.27 2.60 11.91
C GLY A 70 -3.37 1.07 11.82
N GLU A 71 -4.58 0.53 11.68
CA GLU A 71 -4.81 -0.91 11.45
C GLU A 71 -4.14 -1.39 10.16
N LYS A 72 -4.22 -0.61 9.06
CA LYS A 72 -3.57 -0.97 7.79
C LYS A 72 -2.04 -0.92 7.87
N VAL A 73 -1.48 0.04 8.60
CA VAL A 73 -0.03 0.11 8.87
C VAL A 73 0.42 -1.12 9.64
N THR A 74 -0.31 -1.52 10.69
CA THR A 74 -0.02 -2.74 11.46
C THR A 74 -0.06 -3.99 10.56
N SER A 75 -1.13 -4.17 9.78
CA SER A 75 -1.23 -5.31 8.85
C SER A 75 -0.11 -5.34 7.80
N PHE A 76 0.31 -4.18 7.29
CA PHE A 76 1.45 -4.10 6.37
C PHE A 76 2.76 -4.50 7.05
N ASN A 77 3.00 -4.03 8.27
CA ASN A 77 4.20 -4.39 9.04
C ASN A 77 4.26 -5.89 9.33
N GLU A 78 3.15 -6.49 9.75
CA GLU A 78 3.04 -7.93 9.98
C GLU A 78 3.28 -8.73 8.70
N ALA A 79 2.66 -8.30 7.58
CA ALA A 79 2.86 -8.95 6.29
C ALA A 79 4.32 -8.84 5.81
N MET A 80 4.97 -7.69 6.01
CA MET A 80 6.39 -7.48 5.70
C MET A 80 7.31 -8.37 6.53
N GLN A 81 6.97 -8.62 7.80
CA GLN A 81 7.72 -9.54 8.66
C GLN A 81 7.56 -11.00 8.23
N ALA A 82 6.40 -11.37 7.67
CA ALA A 82 6.15 -12.70 7.14
C ALA A 82 6.93 -13.00 5.84
N VAL A 83 7.44 -11.99 5.13
CA VAL A 83 8.32 -12.18 3.98
C VAL A 83 9.76 -12.45 4.44
N THR A 84 10.04 -13.72 4.73
CA THR A 84 11.34 -14.19 5.22
C THR A 84 12.32 -14.54 4.10
N ASP A 85 11.80 -14.94 2.93
CA ASP A 85 12.64 -15.24 1.77
C ASP A 85 13.28 -13.95 1.21
N LYS A 86 14.60 -13.99 1.07
CA LYS A 86 15.39 -12.81 0.66
C LYS A 86 15.03 -12.36 -0.75
N THR A 87 14.90 -13.30 -1.69
CA THR A 87 14.60 -13.01 -3.10
C THR A 87 13.19 -12.41 -3.24
N ALA A 88 12.20 -13.01 -2.57
CA ALA A 88 10.83 -12.51 -2.54
C ALA A 88 10.75 -11.11 -1.91
N ARG A 89 11.53 -10.86 -0.86
CA ARG A 89 11.63 -9.54 -0.22
C ARG A 89 12.26 -8.50 -1.14
N GLU A 90 13.33 -8.84 -1.86
CA GLU A 90 13.97 -7.94 -2.83
C GLU A 90 13.03 -7.59 -3.98
N LEU A 91 12.30 -8.57 -4.52
CA LEU A 91 11.28 -8.34 -5.56
C LEU A 91 10.15 -7.44 -5.06
N LEU A 92 9.65 -7.68 -3.85
CA LEU A 92 8.64 -6.83 -3.22
C LEU A 92 9.14 -5.40 -3.03
N LEU A 93 10.34 -5.21 -2.48
CA LEU A 93 10.93 -3.89 -2.29
C LEU A 93 11.12 -3.16 -3.62
N LYS A 94 11.57 -3.85 -4.67
CA LYS A 94 11.66 -3.27 -6.02
C LYS A 94 10.29 -2.81 -6.53
N LYS A 95 9.24 -3.58 -6.28
CA LYS A 95 7.86 -3.21 -6.65
C LYS A 95 7.37 -2.01 -5.85
N LEU A 96 7.60 -1.98 -4.53
CA LEU A 96 7.25 -0.86 -3.66
C LEU A 96 7.98 0.44 -4.06
N MET A 97 9.26 0.35 -4.43
CA MET A 97 10.06 1.49 -4.89
C MET A 97 9.67 1.94 -6.31
N GLY A 98 9.33 1.01 -7.20
CA GLY A 98 8.86 1.33 -8.56
C GLY A 98 7.48 1.98 -8.58
N ASP A 99 6.63 1.68 -7.60
CA ASP A 99 5.29 2.26 -7.42
C ASP A 99 5.31 3.55 -6.56
N THR A 100 6.48 4.11 -6.27
CA THR A 100 6.60 5.41 -5.55
C THR A 100 6.18 6.63 -6.38
N SER A 101 5.57 6.43 -7.55
CA SER A 101 4.78 7.50 -8.16
C SER A 101 3.58 7.80 -7.26
N PRO A 102 3.40 9.04 -6.76
CA PRO A 102 2.31 9.36 -5.86
C PRO A 102 0.96 8.96 -6.48
N PRO A 103 0.09 8.24 -5.75
CA PRO A 103 -1.24 7.95 -6.24
C PRO A 103 -2.01 9.29 -6.31
N GLY A 104 -2.20 9.80 -7.53
CA GLY A 104 -2.86 11.09 -7.78
C GLY A 104 -2.25 11.98 -8.87
N MET A 105 -1.21 11.55 -9.59
CA MET A 105 -0.72 12.27 -10.78
C MET A 105 -0.92 11.44 -12.05
N HIS A 106 -2.18 11.36 -12.49
CA HIS A 106 -2.56 11.07 -13.87
C HIS A 106 -3.65 12.07 -14.29
#